data_AF-A0A7C5X0R5-F1
#
_entry.id   AF-A0A7C5X0R5-F1
#
_cell.length_a   1.000
_cell.length_b   1.000
_cell.length_c   1.000
_cell.angle_alpha   90.00
_cell.angle_beta   90.00
_cell.angle_gamma   90.00
#
_symmetry.space_group_name_H-M   'P 1'
#
loop_
_entity.id
_entity.type
_entity.pdbx_description
1 polymer ?
#
loop_
_entity_poly.entity_id
_entity_poly.type
_entity_poly.pdbx_seq_one_letter_code
_entity_poly.pdbx_strand_id
1 'polypeptide(L)'
;MAQKLWVRGRVFLSYELRALTGLHIGGSAGGIAIGGLDNPVIRDPLTNRPYVPGSSLKGKMRSLLEKHYGKEPNWRIARTFIHVCEKGEEYRKCEVCQVFGVPAELDYGNTPTRLL
;
A
#
# COMPACT_ATOMS: atom_id res chain seq x y z
N MET A 1 -8.32 12.81 27.48
CA MET A 1 -9.39 13.54 26.76
C MET A 1 -9.38 13.11 25.30
N ALA A 2 -10.44 12.46 24.82
CA ALA A 2 -10.55 12.04 23.41
C ALA A 2 -10.71 13.29 22.52
N GLN A 3 -9.77 13.52 21.60
CA GLN A 3 -9.91 14.58 20.61
C GLN A 3 -11.03 14.26 19.63
N LYS A 4 -11.93 15.23 19.41
CA LYS A 4 -13.05 15.11 18.46
C LYS A 4 -12.54 15.41 17.05
N LEU A 5 -12.47 14.39 16.20
CA LEU A 5 -12.06 14.51 14.80
C LEU A 5 -13.28 14.81 13.92
N TRP A 6 -13.13 15.75 12.97
CA TRP A 6 -14.17 16.12 12.01
C TRP A 6 -13.71 15.79 10.59
N VAL A 7 -14.52 15.05 9.83
CA VAL A 7 -14.28 14.87 8.40
C VAL A 7 -14.65 16.17 7.69
N ARG A 8 -13.64 16.85 7.13
CA ARG A 8 -13.84 18.11 6.38
C ARG A 8 -14.24 17.89 4.93
N GLY A 9 -13.86 16.76 4.34
CA GLY A 9 -14.14 16.43 2.95
C GLY A 9 -13.36 15.20 2.49
N ARG A 10 -13.56 14.80 1.24
CA ARG A 10 -12.79 13.76 0.55
C ARG A 10 -12.16 14.37 -0.69
N VAL A 11 -10.89 14.06 -0.93
CA VAL A 11 -10.15 14.48 -2.12
C VAL A 11 -10.00 13.27 -3.02
N PHE A 12 -10.47 13.38 -4.26
CA PHE A 12 -10.32 12.32 -5.25
C PHE A 12 -9.14 12.66 -6.17
N LEU A 13 -8.17 11.75 -6.23
CA LEU A 13 -7.03 11.84 -7.13
C LEU A 13 -7.21 10.82 -8.25
N SER A 14 -7.38 11.30 -9.48
CA SER A 14 -7.51 10.48 -10.68
C SER A 14 -6.25 10.60 -11.54
N TYR A 15 -5.84 9.50 -12.17
CA TYR A 15 -4.64 9.44 -13.00
C TYR A 15 -4.76 8.34 -14.05
N GLU A 16 -3.98 8.47 -15.12
CA GLU A 16 -3.79 7.45 -16.14
C GLU A 16 -2.36 6.90 -16.04
N LEU A 17 -2.22 5.57 -15.98
CA LEU A 17 -0.93 4.90 -15.96
C LEU A 17 -0.59 4.36 -17.35
N ARG A 18 0.48 4.89 -17.94
CA ARG A 18 1.04 4.37 -19.19
C ARG A 18 2.25 3.50 -18.91
N ALA A 19 2.20 2.24 -19.34
CA ALA A 19 3.37 1.37 -19.35
C ALA A 19 4.34 1.81 -20.45
N LEU A 20 5.52 2.29 -20.07
CA LEU A 20 6.57 2.69 -21.02
C LEU A 20 7.38 1.49 -21.54
N THR A 21 7.41 0.40 -20.76
CA THR A 21 8.07 -0.87 -21.07
C THR A 21 7.12 -2.03 -20.76
N GLY A 22 7.55 -3.27 -21.03
CA GLY A 22 6.84 -4.46 -20.54
C GLY A 22 6.67 -4.39 -19.01
N LEU A 23 5.41 -4.50 -18.55
CA LEU A 23 5.04 -4.45 -17.13
C LEU A 23 4.51 -5.81 -16.70
N HIS A 24 5.24 -6.47 -15.80
CA HIS A 24 4.84 -7.73 -15.21
C HIS A 24 4.48 -7.54 -13.74
N ILE A 25 3.21 -7.82 -13.39
CA ILE A 25 2.74 -7.93 -12.00
C ILE A 25 2.16 -9.33 -11.86
N GLY A 26 2.80 -10.16 -11.04
CA GLY A 26 2.38 -11.55 -10.85
C GLY A 26 1.03 -11.64 -10.16
N GLY A 27 0.18 -12.55 -10.64
CA GLY A 27 -1.08 -12.93 -10.01
C GLY A 27 -1.01 -14.29 -9.33
N SER A 28 -2.02 -14.63 -8.53
CA SER A 28 -2.27 -16.05 -8.23
C SER A 28 -2.66 -16.75 -9.54
N ALA A 29 -2.16 -17.98 -9.74
CA ALA A 29 -2.58 -18.81 -10.86
C ALA A 29 -4.07 -19.16 -10.68
N GLY A 30 -4.95 -18.30 -11.19
CA GLY A 30 -6.39 -18.54 -11.21
C GLY A 30 -6.69 -19.59 -12.26
N GLY A 31 -7.03 -20.80 -11.79
CA GLY A 31 -7.41 -21.94 -12.63
C GLY A 31 -6.21 -22.65 -13.24
N ILE A 32 -6.20 -23.98 -13.12
CA ILE A 32 -5.29 -24.86 -13.87
C ILE A 32 -5.68 -24.75 -15.34
N ALA A 33 -5.09 -23.81 -16.07
CA ALA A 33 -5.15 -23.82 -17.52
C ALA A 33 -4.27 -25.00 -17.99
N ILE A 34 -4.87 -25.96 -18.70
CA ILE A 34 -4.12 -27.05 -19.32
C ILE A 34 -3.15 -26.43 -20.33
N GLY A 35 -1.84 -26.59 -20.12
CA GLY A 35 -0.79 -25.88 -20.89
C GLY A 35 -0.43 -24.49 -20.34
N GLY A 36 -0.58 -24.28 -19.04
CA GLY A 36 -0.39 -22.98 -18.37
C GLY A 36 0.95 -22.30 -18.62
N LEU A 37 0.90 -20.97 -18.68
CA LEU A 37 2.08 -20.10 -18.73
C LEU A 37 2.81 -20.13 -17.38
N ASP A 38 4.14 -20.30 -17.39
CA ASP A 38 4.96 -20.39 -16.18
C ASP A 38 4.93 -19.12 -15.30
N ASN A 39 4.70 -17.95 -15.90
CA ASN A 39 4.72 -16.66 -15.20
C ASN A 39 3.57 -15.75 -15.65
N PRO A 40 2.34 -15.98 -15.16
CA PRO A 40 1.17 -15.22 -15.58
C PRO A 40 1.12 -13.83 -14.94
N VAL A 41 0.74 -12.84 -15.76
CA VAL A 41 0.38 -11.48 -15.30
C VAL A 41 -1.01 -11.51 -14.67
N ILE A 42 -1.21 -10.76 -13.59
CA ILE A 42 -2.50 -10.61 -12.91
C ILE A 42 -3.55 -9.99 -13.84
N ARG A 43 -4.75 -10.57 -13.87
CA ARG A 43 -5.86 -10.18 -14.73
C ARG A 43 -7.14 -10.05 -13.93
N ASP A 44 -8.01 -9.16 -14.38
CA ASP A 44 -9.37 -9.05 -13.87
C ASP A 44 -10.15 -10.32 -14.27
N PRO A 45 -10.73 -11.08 -13.33
CA PRO A 45 -11.45 -12.31 -13.63
C PRO A 45 -12.68 -12.11 -14.53
N LEU A 46 -13.26 -10.89 -14.57
CA LEU A 46 -14.46 -10.61 -15.38
C LEU A 46 -14.11 -10.27 -16.83
N THR A 47 -13.05 -9.49 -17.04
CA THR A 47 -12.69 -8.98 -18.38
C THR A 47 -11.47 -9.67 -18.99
N ASN A 48 -10.75 -10.48 -18.22
CA ASN A 48 -9.47 -11.11 -18.55
C ASN A 48 -8.36 -10.11 -18.97
N ARG A 49 -8.54 -8.81 -18.69
CA ARG A 49 -7.57 -7.76 -18.98
C ARG A 49 -6.53 -7.65 -17.86
N PRO A 50 -5.24 -7.42 -18.19
CA PRO A 50 -4.25 -7.08 -17.17
C PRO A 50 -4.65 -5.80 -16.43
N TYR A 51 -4.41 -5.76 -15.13
CA TYR A 51 -4.63 -4.56 -14.33
C TYR A 51 -3.48 -4.35 -13.34
N VAL A 52 -3.35 -3.11 -12.83
CA VAL A 52 -2.41 -2.78 -11.76
C VAL A 52 -3.18 -2.84 -10.44
N PRO A 53 -2.87 -3.79 -9.53
CA PRO A 53 -3.55 -3.87 -8.24
C PRO A 53 -3.23 -2.66 -7.36
N GLY A 54 -4.24 -2.17 -6.64
CA GLY A 54 -4.06 -1.06 -5.70
C GLY A 54 -3.02 -1.37 -4.61
N SER A 55 -2.91 -2.63 -4.18
CA SER A 55 -1.88 -3.08 -3.23
C SER A 55 -0.46 -2.97 -3.80
N SER A 56 -0.26 -3.32 -5.08
CA SER A 56 1.02 -3.21 -5.78
C SER A 56 1.45 -1.74 -5.89
N LEU A 57 0.54 -0.87 -6.32
CA LEU A 57 0.83 0.57 -6.41
C LEU A 57 1.10 1.18 -5.04
N LYS A 58 0.25 0.91 -4.04
CA LYS A 58 0.41 1.37 -2.66
C LYS A 58 1.75 0.93 -2.07
N GLY A 59 2.10 -0.35 -2.22
CA GLY A 59 3.35 -0.91 -1.68
C GLY A 59 4.60 -0.30 -2.32
N LYS A 60 4.58 -0.09 -3.64
CA LYS A 60 5.70 0.55 -4.33
C LYS A 60 5.86 2.01 -3.90
N MET A 61 4.77 2.78 -3.84
CA MET A 61 4.80 4.17 -3.36
C MET A 61 5.30 4.25 -1.92
N ARG A 62 4.77 3.40 -1.02
CA ARG A 62 5.20 3.35 0.39
C ARG A 62 6.70 3.08 0.51
N SER A 63 7.18 1.99 -0.10
CA SER A 63 8.60 1.59 0.02
C SER A 63 9.57 2.61 -0.59
N LEU A 64 9.18 3.32 -1.65
CA LEU A 64 9.98 4.40 -2.21
C LEU A 64 10.02 5.61 -1.29
N LEU A 65 8.88 6.00 -0.69
CA LEU A 65 8.81 7.12 0.24
C LEU A 65 9.53 6.83 1.55
N GLU A 66 9.45 5.60 2.06
CA GLU A 66 10.22 5.15 3.23
C GLU A 66 11.72 5.34 2.98
N LYS A 67 12.23 4.89 1.81
CA LYS A 67 13.63 5.10 1.42
C LYS A 67 13.98 6.57 1.25
N HIS A 68 13.11 7.34 0.58
CA HIS A 68 13.34 8.76 0.32
C HIS A 68 13.46 9.57 1.62
N TYR A 69 12.63 9.28 2.62
CA TYR A 69 12.63 9.94 3.92
C TYR A 69 13.55 9.28 4.96
N GLY A 70 14.38 8.31 4.56
CA GLY A 70 15.31 7.62 5.47
C GLY A 70 14.62 6.86 6.61
N LYS A 71 13.42 6.31 6.36
CA LYS A 71 12.64 5.57 7.35
C LYS A 71 13.04 4.10 7.32
N GLU A 72 13.54 3.60 8.44
CA GLU A 72 13.97 2.21 8.53
C GLU A 72 12.77 1.25 8.53
N PRO A 73 12.79 0.21 7.67
CA PRO A 73 11.75 -0.80 7.64
C PRO A 73 11.95 -1.80 8.78
N ASN A 74 11.39 -1.46 9.95
CA ASN A 74 11.58 -2.16 11.22
C ASN A 74 10.50 -3.20 11.56
N TRP A 75 9.41 -3.26 10.78
CA TRP A 75 8.29 -4.14 11.07
C TRP A 75 7.99 -5.10 9.93
N ARG A 76 7.89 -6.40 10.24
CA ARG A 76 7.64 -7.44 9.25
C ARG A 76 6.14 -7.60 8.98
N ILE A 77 5.74 -7.54 7.71
CA ILE A 77 4.40 -7.90 7.22
C ILE A 77 4.57 -8.98 6.15
N ALA A 78 4.03 -10.17 6.42
CA ALA A 78 4.17 -11.34 5.56
C ALA A 78 5.64 -11.60 5.16
N ARG A 79 5.99 -11.31 3.90
CA ARG A 79 7.33 -11.51 3.32
C ARG A 79 8.13 -10.22 3.11
N THR A 80 7.63 -9.07 3.58
CA THR A 80 8.28 -7.77 3.44
C THR A 80 8.41 -7.07 4.79
N PHE A 81 9.23 -6.03 4.83
CA PHE A 81 9.31 -5.10 5.96
C PHE A 81 8.73 -3.74 5.56
N ILE A 82 8.17 -3.04 6.53
CA ILE A 82 7.65 -1.67 6.43
C ILE A 82 8.17 -0.85 7.60
N HIS A 83 8.19 0.46 7.46
CA HIS A 83 8.46 1.35 8.57
C HIS A 83 7.22 1.50 9.46
N VAL A 84 7.42 1.41 10.77
CA VAL A 84 6.43 1.70 11.80
C VAL A 84 7.10 2.51 12.91
N CYS A 85 6.57 3.69 13.23
CA CYS A 85 7.07 4.49 14.36
C CYS A 85 6.74 3.80 15.69
N GLU A 86 7.67 3.71 16.64
CA GLU A 86 7.36 3.09 17.94
C GLU A 86 6.64 4.04 18.89
N LYS A 87 6.94 5.34 18.76
CA LYS A 87 6.42 6.38 19.67
C LYS A 87 5.32 7.19 19.02
N GLY A 88 4.30 7.55 19.82
CA GLY A 88 3.18 8.38 19.36
C GLY A 88 3.59 9.76 18.84
N GLU A 89 4.64 10.37 19.37
CA GLU A 89 5.15 11.66 18.88
C GLU A 89 5.80 11.56 17.50
N GLU A 90 6.55 10.49 17.25
CA GLU A 90 7.18 10.21 15.96
C GLU A 90 6.11 9.87 14.92
N TYR A 91 5.10 9.08 15.30
CA TYR A 91 3.96 8.74 14.47
C TYR A 91 3.23 9.97 13.93
N ARG A 92 3.00 10.99 14.78
CA ARG A 92 2.31 12.24 14.38
C ARG A 92 3.08 13.06 13.35
N LYS A 93 4.41 12.91 13.31
CA LYS A 93 5.29 13.62 12.37
C LYS A 93 5.67 12.78 11.15
N CYS A 94 5.29 11.51 11.11
CA CYS A 94 5.70 10.59 10.05
C CYS A 94 4.70 10.58 8.90
N GLU A 95 5.08 11.20 7.78
CA GLU A 95 4.28 11.32 6.56
C GLU A 95 3.90 9.95 5.98
N VAL A 96 4.79 8.97 6.11
CA VAL A 96 4.55 7.60 5.63
C VAL A 96 3.47 6.91 6.48
N CYS A 97 3.62 6.89 7.80
CA CYS A 97 2.68 6.18 8.68
C CYS A 97 1.30 6.84 8.71
N GLN A 98 1.22 8.17 8.58
CA GLN A 98 -0.03 8.92 8.46
C GLN A 98 -0.78 8.58 7.15
N VAL A 99 -0.08 8.52 6.02
CA VAL A 99 -0.70 8.25 4.71
C VAL A 99 -1.01 6.77 4.53
N PHE A 100 -0.04 5.88 4.74
CA PHE A 100 -0.17 4.46 4.38
C PHE A 100 -0.78 3.59 5.49
N GLY A 101 -0.79 4.10 6.72
CA GLY A 101 -1.25 3.40 7.92
C GLY A 101 -0.20 2.45 8.51
N VAL A 102 -0.53 1.97 9.72
CA VAL A 102 0.25 1.05 10.55
C VAL A 102 -0.57 -0.21 10.85
N PRO A 103 0.06 -1.32 11.28
CA PRO A 103 -0.64 -2.50 11.78
C PRO A 103 -1.66 -2.16 12.88
N ALA A 104 -2.76 -2.92 12.96
CA ALA A 104 -3.88 -2.62 13.86
C ALA A 104 -3.56 -2.92 15.33
N GLU A 105 -2.54 -3.73 15.58
CA GLU A 105 -2.06 -4.13 16.90
C GLU A 105 -1.34 -2.99 17.65
N LEU A 106 -1.03 -1.90 16.93
CA LEU A 106 -0.30 -0.76 17.47
C LEU A 106 -1.26 0.39 17.73
N ASP A 107 -1.41 0.76 19.00
CA ASP A 107 -2.27 1.85 19.45
C ASP A 107 -1.45 3.13 19.66
N TYR A 108 -1.72 4.15 18.85
CA TYR A 108 -1.16 5.50 18.98
C TYR A 108 -2.19 6.49 19.56
N GLY A 109 -3.19 5.97 20.26
CA GLY A 109 -4.33 6.71 20.79
C GLY A 109 -5.23 7.25 19.69
N ASN A 110 -5.93 8.35 19.98
CA ASN A 110 -6.91 9.00 19.11
C ASN A 110 -6.29 9.77 17.93
N THR A 111 -5.18 9.28 17.37
CA THR A 111 -4.53 9.88 16.21
C THR A 111 -5.20 9.38 14.93
N PRO A 112 -5.38 10.25 13.91
CA PRO A 112 -5.94 9.82 12.65
C PRO A 112 -5.02 8.79 12.02
N THR A 113 -5.54 7.59 11.79
CA THR A 113 -4.83 6.53 11.09
C THR A 113 -5.28 6.50 9.65
N ARG A 114 -4.30 6.50 8.73
CA ARG A 114 -4.46 6.21 7.29
C ARG A 114 -5.38 7.18 6.54
N LEU A 115 -4.77 7.99 5.68
CA LEU A 115 -5.50 8.76 4.67
C LEU A 115 -6.10 7.78 3.64
N LEU A 116 -7.44 7.70 3.57
CA LEU A 116 -8.19 6.93 2.58
C LEU A 116 -8.72 7.84 1.48
#